data_AF-A0A011QKP1-F1
#
_entry.id   AF-A0A011QKP1-F1
#
_cell.length_a   1.000
_cell.length_b   1.000
_cell.length_c   1.000
_cell.angle_alpha   90.00
_cell.angle_beta   90.00
_cell.angle_gamma   90.00
#
_symmetry.space_group_name_H-M   'P 1'
#
loop_
_entity.id
_entity.type
_entity.pdbx_description
1 polymer ?
#
loop_
_entity_poly.entity_id
_entity_poly.type
_entity_poly.pdbx_seq_one_letter_code
_entity_poly.pdbx_strand_id
1 'polypeptide(L)'
;MKWLLALALLAAAAPLSAGEAISVCYNYGCLSQSDVHYADEQLAQIQALLGTAESAADERAKLSLAMGWLLGWAGQQTPIAADRGGNTADNGVYGRMDCIDHSTTGTRLLRLLEARGWLRFHRVLDPVWRVLYLFQVHHAAQIEEVAATVGSESGTNAAQAASAGGGGGAAEPARYVVDSWFRDNGQPALVIDLQSWLDGREENLEP
;
A
#
# COMPACT_ATOMS: atom_id res chain seq x y z
N MET A 1 64.30 -16.33 19.03
CA MET A 1 63.91 -15.37 17.96
C MET A 1 62.73 -16.02 17.24
N LYS A 2 61.51 -15.86 17.76
CA LYS A 2 60.51 -14.88 17.27
C LYS A 2 60.38 -14.95 15.74
N TRP A 3 59.36 -15.66 15.23
CA TRP A 3 58.56 -15.36 14.04
C TRP A 3 57.23 -16.09 14.26
N LEU A 4 56.35 -15.49 15.08
CA LEU A 4 55.22 -14.65 14.65
C LEU A 4 54.17 -15.46 13.90
N LEU A 5 53.18 -15.89 14.69
CA LEU A 5 51.87 -16.38 14.29
C LEU A 5 51.27 -15.42 13.24
N ALA A 6 51.04 -15.92 12.03
CA ALA A 6 50.12 -15.29 11.09
C ALA A 6 48.71 -15.56 11.61
N LEU A 7 48.18 -14.64 12.42
CA LEU A 7 46.77 -14.61 12.79
C LEU A 7 45.93 -14.46 11.51
N ALA A 8 45.17 -15.49 11.17
CA ALA A 8 44.07 -15.42 10.24
C ALA A 8 42.97 -14.51 10.83
N LEU A 9 43.02 -13.23 10.49
CA LEU A 9 41.89 -12.31 10.65
C LEU A 9 40.86 -12.63 9.56
N LEU A 10 40.05 -13.68 9.79
CA LEU A 10 38.74 -13.76 9.15
C LEU A 10 37.85 -12.71 9.83
N ALA A 11 37.80 -11.51 9.24
CA ALA A 11 36.73 -10.58 9.52
C ALA A 11 35.43 -11.26 9.09
N ALA A 12 34.58 -11.62 10.05
CA ALA A 12 33.20 -11.96 9.77
C ALA A 12 32.53 -10.70 9.22
N ALA A 13 32.48 -10.58 7.89
CA ALA A 13 31.54 -9.69 7.24
C ALA A 13 30.15 -10.21 7.61
N ALA A 14 29.53 -9.62 8.62
CA ALA A 14 28.10 -9.79 8.81
C ALA A 14 27.44 -9.42 7.47
N PRO A 15 26.50 -10.23 6.94
CA PRO A 15 25.76 -9.82 5.78
C PRO A 15 25.17 -8.44 6.10
N LEU A 16 25.44 -7.45 5.26
CA LEU A 16 24.70 -6.20 5.29
C LEU A 16 23.24 -6.63 5.13
N SER A 17 22.42 -6.46 6.17
CA SER A 17 20.98 -6.63 6.07
C SER A 17 20.54 -5.73 4.92
N ALA A 18 20.18 -6.36 3.80
CA ALA A 18 19.79 -5.68 2.59
C ALA A 18 18.33 -5.28 2.76
N GLY A 19 18.09 -4.26 3.60
CA GLY A 19 16.80 -3.62 3.70
C GLY A 19 16.29 -3.21 2.33
N GLU A 20 14.98 -3.12 2.16
CA GLU A 20 14.38 -2.72 0.90
C GLU A 20 14.45 -1.21 0.73
N ALA A 21 14.85 -0.71 -0.45
CA ALA A 21 14.80 0.70 -0.77
C ALA A 21 13.57 1.02 -1.64
N ILE A 22 12.71 1.93 -1.18
CA ILE A 22 11.58 2.44 -1.98
C ILE A 22 11.70 3.95 -2.09
N SER A 23 11.58 4.46 -3.32
CA SER A 23 11.55 5.89 -3.56
C SER A 23 10.18 6.48 -3.22
N VAL A 24 10.14 7.52 -2.40
CA VAL A 24 8.92 8.27 -2.04
C VAL A 24 8.87 9.62 -2.73
N CYS A 25 7.69 10.04 -3.16
CA CYS A 25 7.44 11.32 -3.83
C CYS A 25 6.98 12.40 -2.83
N TYR A 26 7.35 13.65 -3.06
CA TYR A 26 6.86 14.81 -2.31
C TYR A 26 7.07 16.12 -3.09
N ASN A 27 6.60 17.23 -2.50
CA ASN A 27 6.59 18.60 -3.04
C ASN A 27 5.67 18.81 -4.25
N TYR A 28 4.55 18.09 -4.29
CA TYR A 28 3.45 18.14 -5.25
C TYR A 28 3.83 17.66 -6.65
N GLY A 29 3.09 16.69 -7.18
CA GLY A 29 3.32 16.14 -8.52
C GLY A 29 4.60 15.31 -8.65
N CYS A 30 5.11 14.74 -7.55
CA CYS A 30 6.35 13.97 -7.46
C CYS A 30 7.59 14.74 -7.97
N LEU A 31 7.62 16.06 -7.72
CA LEU A 31 8.74 16.91 -8.12
C LEU A 31 10.03 16.62 -7.35
N SER A 32 9.91 16.09 -6.13
CA SER A 32 11.04 15.63 -5.31
C SER A 32 10.88 14.17 -4.95
N GLN A 33 11.99 13.45 -4.90
CA GLN A 33 12.03 12.05 -4.51
C GLN A 33 13.17 11.79 -3.53
N SER A 34 12.96 10.85 -2.61
CA SER A 34 13.99 10.36 -1.70
C SER A 34 13.82 8.87 -1.49
N ASP A 35 14.93 8.16 -1.33
CA ASP A 35 14.88 6.73 -1.06
C ASP A 35 14.72 6.48 0.44
N VAL A 36 13.80 5.58 0.78
CA VAL A 36 13.53 5.13 2.13
C VAL A 36 14.00 3.69 2.23
N HIS A 37 14.83 3.42 3.24
CA HIS A 37 15.30 2.08 3.52
C HIS A 37 14.45 1.46 4.63
N TYR A 38 13.77 0.36 4.32
CA TYR A 38 13.00 -0.42 5.28
C TYR A 38 13.87 -1.55 5.84
N ALA A 39 14.13 -1.49 7.15
CA ALA A 39 14.89 -2.51 7.86
C ALA A 39 14.14 -3.85 7.92
N ASP A 40 14.88 -4.95 8.07
CA ASP A 40 14.29 -6.30 8.14
C ASP A 40 13.28 -6.41 9.29
N GLU A 41 13.51 -5.74 10.43
CA GLU A 41 12.60 -5.74 11.57
C GLU A 41 11.29 -5.00 11.27
N GLN A 42 11.33 -3.93 10.48
CA GLN A 42 10.14 -3.21 10.03
C GLN A 42 9.33 -4.07 9.05
N LEU A 43 10.02 -4.70 8.11
CA LEU A 43 9.44 -5.58 7.12
C LEU A 43 8.82 -6.84 7.75
N ALA A 44 9.47 -7.42 8.78
CA ALA A 44 8.93 -8.52 9.57
C ALA A 44 7.64 -8.14 10.32
N GLN A 45 7.54 -6.91 10.82
CA GLN A 45 6.30 -6.41 11.47
C GLN A 45 5.14 -6.33 10.46
N ILE A 46 5.40 -5.85 9.25
CA ILE A 46 4.39 -5.78 8.19
C ILE A 46 3.95 -7.18 7.77
N GLN A 47 4.90 -8.10 7.59
CA GLN A 47 4.61 -9.50 7.28
C GLN A 47 3.76 -10.15 8.37
N ALA A 48 4.09 -9.95 9.65
CA ALA A 48 3.34 -10.49 10.77
C ALA A 48 1.91 -9.93 10.81
N LEU A 49 1.74 -8.63 10.56
CA LEU A 49 0.42 -8.00 10.49
C LEU A 49 -0.44 -8.60 9.37
N LEU A 50 0.04 -8.57 8.12
CA LEU A 50 -0.72 -9.02 6.94
C LEU A 50 -0.90 -10.55 6.90
N GLY A 51 0.07 -11.30 7.44
CA GLY A 51 0.04 -12.76 7.53
C GLY A 51 -1.11 -13.31 8.38
N THR A 52 -1.70 -12.48 9.25
CA THR A 52 -2.87 -12.86 10.06
C THR A 52 -4.21 -12.50 9.42
N ALA A 53 -4.25 -11.91 8.22
CA ALA A 53 -5.52 -11.62 7.53
C ALA A 53 -6.36 -12.90 7.29
N GLU A 54 -7.64 -12.89 7.63
CA GLU A 54 -8.51 -14.06 7.44
C GLU A 54 -9.49 -13.89 6.26
N SER A 55 -9.65 -12.66 5.79
CA SER A 55 -10.54 -12.32 4.67
C SER A 55 -10.04 -11.09 3.92
N ALA A 56 -10.65 -10.80 2.76
CA ALA A 56 -10.38 -9.58 2.02
C ALA A 56 -10.67 -8.32 2.86
N ALA A 57 -11.79 -8.29 3.59
CA ALA A 57 -12.12 -7.16 4.46
C ALA A 57 -11.07 -6.95 5.57
N ASP A 58 -10.59 -8.03 6.17
CA ASP A 58 -9.57 -7.98 7.21
C ASP A 58 -8.18 -7.59 6.64
N GLU A 59 -7.83 -8.07 5.44
CA GLU A 59 -6.62 -7.62 4.73
C GLU A 59 -6.66 -6.12 4.44
N ARG A 60 -7.82 -5.56 4.02
CA ARG A 60 -7.98 -4.10 3.83
C ARG A 60 -7.79 -3.32 5.13
N ALA A 61 -8.36 -3.79 6.23
CA ALA A 61 -8.20 -3.16 7.55
C ALA A 61 -6.71 -3.18 7.99
N LYS A 62 -6.01 -4.29 7.76
CA LYS A 62 -4.58 -4.42 8.04
C LYS A 62 -3.71 -3.60 7.09
N LEU A 63 -4.10 -3.48 5.82
CA LEU A 63 -3.43 -2.62 4.83
C LEU A 63 -3.51 -1.15 5.22
N SER A 64 -4.67 -0.68 5.71
CA SER A 64 -4.82 0.68 6.24
C SER A 64 -3.71 1.00 7.26
N LEU A 65 -3.53 0.11 8.25
CA LEU A 65 -2.50 0.26 9.28
C LEU A 65 -1.08 0.10 8.74
N ALA A 66 -0.84 -0.90 7.88
CA ALA A 66 0.47 -1.16 7.28
C ALA A 66 0.97 0.05 6.46
N MET A 67 0.08 0.68 5.70
CA MET A 67 0.40 1.90 4.94
C MET A 67 0.78 3.06 5.86
N GLY A 68 0.07 3.23 6.98
CA GLY A 68 0.43 4.21 8.01
C GLY A 68 1.83 3.96 8.56
N TRP A 69 2.17 2.72 8.93
CA TRP A 69 3.51 2.39 9.42
C TRP A 69 4.61 2.64 8.38
N LEU A 70 4.41 2.20 7.14
CA LEU A 70 5.37 2.38 6.05
C LEU A 70 5.62 3.87 5.74
N LEU A 71 4.58 4.70 5.73
CA LEU A 71 4.69 6.14 5.51
C LEU A 71 5.29 6.85 6.73
N GLY A 72 4.98 6.41 7.95
CA GLY A 72 5.57 6.96 9.18
C GLY A 72 7.08 6.68 9.28
N TRP A 73 7.51 5.47 8.92
CA TRP A 73 8.94 5.14 8.83
C TRP A 73 9.64 5.88 7.69
N ALA A 74 8.94 6.13 6.58
CA ALA A 74 9.44 6.99 5.51
C ALA A 74 9.60 8.45 5.98
N GLY A 75 8.65 8.97 6.76
CA GLY A 75 8.74 10.30 7.37
C GLY A 75 9.92 10.45 8.35
N GLN A 76 10.32 9.37 9.04
CA GLN A 76 11.51 9.40 9.90
C GLN A 76 12.83 9.61 9.11
N GLN A 77 12.84 9.28 7.83
CA GLN A 77 14.02 9.31 6.97
C GLN A 77 14.01 10.47 5.97
N THR A 78 12.84 11.06 5.71
CA THR A 78 12.64 12.00 4.61
C THR A 78 11.79 13.20 5.04
N PRO A 79 11.75 14.28 4.24
CA PRO A 79 10.96 15.46 4.56
C PRO A 79 9.46 15.23 4.69
N ILE A 80 8.94 14.08 4.24
CA ILE A 80 7.50 13.79 4.25
C ILE A 80 6.90 13.67 5.65
N ALA A 81 7.69 13.66 6.73
CA ALA A 81 7.16 13.82 8.08
C ALA A 81 6.44 15.16 8.30
N ALA A 82 6.68 16.15 7.44
CA ALA A 82 6.02 17.44 7.50
C ALA A 82 4.62 17.44 6.87
N ASP A 83 4.28 16.38 6.12
CA ASP A 83 3.03 16.21 5.40
C ASP A 83 1.81 16.16 6.33
N ARG A 84 0.76 16.87 5.92
CA ARG A 84 -0.50 16.98 6.65
C ARG A 84 -1.66 16.53 5.79
N GLY A 85 -2.73 16.09 6.43
CA GLY A 85 -3.95 15.70 5.73
C GLY A 85 -4.47 16.83 4.84
N GLY A 86 -4.54 16.55 3.54
CA GLY A 86 -4.95 17.49 2.51
C GLY A 86 -3.96 18.64 2.24
N ASN A 87 -4.16 19.32 1.12
CA ASN A 87 -3.18 20.29 0.58
C ASN A 87 -3.08 21.65 1.31
N THR A 88 -3.91 21.89 2.33
CA THR A 88 -4.04 23.24 2.93
C THR A 88 -3.18 23.41 4.18
N ALA A 89 -3.11 22.38 5.02
CA ALA A 89 -2.53 22.48 6.36
C ALA A 89 -0.98 22.61 6.35
N ASP A 90 -0.35 22.17 5.27
CA ASP A 90 1.09 22.19 5.05
C ASP A 90 1.48 22.96 3.78
N ASN A 91 0.59 23.83 3.28
CA ASN A 91 0.86 24.61 2.09
C ASN A 91 2.14 25.46 2.27
N GLY A 92 3.06 25.36 1.31
CA GLY A 92 4.36 26.05 1.37
C GLY A 92 5.44 25.32 2.20
N VAL A 93 5.10 24.24 2.91
CA VAL A 93 6.06 23.44 3.69
C VAL A 93 6.86 22.50 2.78
N TYR A 94 8.16 22.38 3.03
CA TYR A 94 9.02 21.41 2.34
C TYR A 94 8.75 20.00 2.87
N GLY A 95 8.42 19.07 1.97
CA GLY A 95 8.03 17.71 2.34
C GLY A 95 6.52 17.43 2.25
N ARG A 96 5.68 18.45 2.04
CA ARG A 96 4.24 18.28 1.79
C ARG A 96 3.96 17.35 0.62
N MET A 97 2.85 16.64 0.67
CA MET A 97 2.45 15.71 -0.38
C MET A 97 1.07 16.09 -0.93
N ASP A 98 0.89 16.01 -2.25
CA ASP A 98 -0.44 16.07 -2.87
C ASP A 98 -0.96 14.67 -3.22
N CYS A 99 -2.18 14.60 -3.76
CA CYS A 99 -2.78 13.31 -4.16
C CYS A 99 -1.91 12.52 -5.16
N ILE A 100 -1.08 13.17 -5.98
CA ILE A 100 -0.17 12.50 -6.91
C ILE A 100 0.99 11.88 -6.15
N ASP A 101 1.58 12.62 -5.21
CA ASP A 101 2.64 12.12 -4.34
C ASP A 101 2.19 10.90 -3.54
N HIS A 102 1.01 10.98 -2.91
CA HIS A 102 0.43 9.89 -2.12
C HIS A 102 0.07 8.68 -2.98
N SER A 103 -0.61 8.87 -4.12
CA SER A 103 -0.99 7.75 -4.99
C SER A 103 0.23 7.05 -5.59
N THR A 104 1.25 7.80 -5.98
CA THR A 104 2.49 7.25 -6.54
C THR A 104 3.27 6.48 -5.47
N THR A 105 3.51 7.09 -4.31
CA THR A 105 4.21 6.45 -3.20
C THR A 105 3.44 5.25 -2.67
N GLY A 106 2.12 5.39 -2.51
CA GLY A 106 1.22 4.34 -2.08
C GLY A 106 1.26 3.12 -2.99
N THR A 107 1.20 3.31 -4.31
CA THR A 107 1.32 2.20 -5.27
C THR A 107 2.68 1.53 -5.21
N ARG A 108 3.79 2.26 -5.07
CA ARG A 108 5.13 1.66 -4.92
C ARG A 108 5.22 0.76 -3.68
N LEU A 109 4.69 1.23 -2.56
CA LEU A 109 4.63 0.47 -1.32
C LEU A 109 3.73 -0.76 -1.44
N LEU A 110 2.54 -0.62 -2.02
CA LEU A 110 1.65 -1.77 -2.25
C LEU A 110 2.29 -2.81 -3.17
N ARG A 111 3.01 -2.39 -4.22
CA ARG A 111 3.76 -3.29 -5.12
C ARG A 111 4.90 -4.02 -4.41
N LEU A 112 5.56 -3.38 -3.44
CA LEU A 112 6.51 -4.07 -2.56
C LEU A 112 5.83 -5.22 -1.80
N LEU A 113 4.66 -4.96 -1.21
CA LEU A 113 3.92 -5.98 -0.45
C LEU A 113 3.45 -7.13 -1.37
N GLU A 114 2.97 -6.80 -2.56
CA GLU A 114 2.55 -7.77 -3.57
C GLU A 114 3.73 -8.63 -4.06
N ALA A 115 4.87 -8.01 -4.40
CA ALA A 115 6.07 -8.71 -4.87
C ALA A 115 6.63 -9.68 -3.82
N ARG A 116 6.41 -9.39 -2.54
CA ARG A 116 6.77 -10.26 -1.41
C ARG A 116 5.73 -11.36 -1.13
N GLY A 117 4.62 -11.37 -1.85
CA GLY A 117 3.53 -12.33 -1.67
C GLY A 117 2.74 -12.13 -0.38
N TRP A 118 2.75 -10.91 0.18
CA TRP A 118 2.09 -10.62 1.46
C TRP A 118 0.63 -10.20 1.31
N LEU A 119 0.17 -9.94 0.07
CA LEU A 119 -1.24 -9.76 -0.26
C LEU A 119 -1.81 -11.10 -0.71
N ARG A 120 -2.77 -11.64 0.05
CA ARG A 120 -3.43 -12.92 -0.22
C ARG A 120 -4.79 -12.76 -0.89
N PHE A 121 -5.49 -11.66 -0.58
CA PHE A 121 -6.85 -11.43 -1.04
C PHE A 121 -6.93 -10.35 -2.11
N HIS A 122 -5.87 -9.58 -2.33
CA HIS A 122 -5.85 -8.53 -3.35
C HIS A 122 -4.60 -8.56 -4.22
N ARG A 123 -4.76 -8.02 -5.43
CA ARG A 123 -3.68 -7.60 -6.31
C ARG A 123 -3.68 -6.08 -6.47
N VAL A 124 -2.53 -5.51 -6.78
CA VAL A 124 -2.37 -4.08 -6.98
C VAL A 124 -2.62 -3.74 -8.45
N LEU A 125 -3.27 -2.61 -8.72
CA LEU A 125 -3.44 -2.10 -10.08
C LEU A 125 -2.71 -0.75 -10.23
N ASP A 126 -2.75 -0.17 -11.43
CA ASP A 126 -2.28 1.19 -11.64
C ASP A 126 -3.14 2.20 -10.86
N PRO A 127 -2.62 3.37 -10.46
CA PRO A 127 -3.41 4.38 -9.74
C PRO A 127 -4.67 4.78 -10.51
N VAL A 128 -5.75 5.03 -9.75
CA VAL A 128 -6.99 5.57 -10.28
C VAL A 128 -7.08 7.06 -9.99
N TRP A 129 -7.84 7.79 -10.82
CA TRP A 129 -8.14 9.19 -10.59
C TRP A 129 -9.60 9.49 -10.87
N ARG A 130 -10.07 10.61 -10.33
CA ARG A 130 -11.42 11.15 -10.54
C ARG A 130 -11.39 12.67 -10.65
N VAL A 131 -12.46 13.24 -11.19
CA VAL A 131 -12.74 14.67 -11.16
C VAL A 131 -14.15 14.88 -10.66
N LEU A 132 -14.29 15.50 -9.49
CA LEU A 132 -15.57 16.00 -9.00
C LEU A 132 -15.74 17.49 -9.30
N TYR A 133 -16.99 17.89 -9.53
CA TYR A 133 -17.39 19.28 -9.78
C TYR A 133 -16.61 19.97 -10.92
N LEU A 134 -15.97 19.22 -11.82
CA LEU A 134 -15.09 19.68 -12.91
C LEU A 134 -13.72 20.24 -12.50
N PHE A 135 -13.37 20.30 -11.22
CA PHE A 135 -12.09 20.89 -10.77
C PHE A 135 -11.42 20.16 -9.60
N GLN A 136 -12.12 19.27 -8.90
CA GLN A 136 -11.53 18.46 -7.84
C GLN A 136 -10.91 17.20 -8.44
N VAL A 137 -9.75 17.35 -9.06
CA VAL A 137 -8.91 16.22 -9.49
C VAL A 137 -8.36 15.55 -8.24
N HIS A 138 -8.53 14.23 -8.14
CA HIS A 138 -7.97 13.45 -7.04
C HIS A 138 -7.44 12.12 -7.57
N HIS A 139 -6.27 11.71 -7.08
CA HIS A 139 -5.59 10.46 -7.43
C HIS A 139 -5.46 9.57 -6.20
N ALA A 140 -5.58 8.25 -6.38
CA ALA A 140 -5.38 7.27 -5.31
C ALA A 140 -4.71 5.99 -5.83
N ALA A 141 -3.96 5.32 -4.95
CA ALA A 141 -3.55 3.95 -5.21
C ALA A 141 -4.77 3.02 -5.15
N GLN A 142 -4.74 1.90 -5.87
CA GLN A 142 -5.87 0.97 -5.89
C GLN A 142 -5.45 -0.50 -5.81
N ILE A 143 -6.35 -1.29 -5.25
CA ILE A 143 -6.25 -2.74 -5.15
C ILE A 143 -7.55 -3.38 -5.66
N GLU A 144 -7.45 -4.62 -6.10
CA GLU A 144 -8.57 -5.42 -6.60
C GLU A 144 -8.59 -6.78 -5.92
N GLU A 145 -9.75 -7.22 -5.44
CA GLU A 145 -9.91 -8.54 -4.84
C GLU A 145 -9.62 -9.63 -5.86
N VAL A 146 -8.77 -10.59 -5.50
CA VAL A 146 -8.56 -11.80 -6.29
C VAL A 146 -9.55 -12.87 -5.85
N ALA A 147 -10.18 -13.54 -6.80
CA ALA A 147 -11.04 -14.67 -6.49
C ALA A 147 -10.21 -15.73 -5.74
N ALA A 148 -10.68 -16.16 -4.57
CA ALA A 148 -10.09 -17.30 -3.89
C ALA A 148 -10.08 -18.45 -4.91
N THR A 149 -8.88 -18.94 -5.26
CA THR A 149 -8.75 -20.10 -6.12
C THR A 149 -9.42 -21.26 -5.39
N VAL A 150 -10.68 -21.54 -5.73
CA VAL A 150 -11.37 -22.74 -5.28
C VAL A 150 -10.55 -23.88 -5.84
N GLY A 151 -9.87 -24.62 -4.95
CA GLY A 151 -9.10 -25.79 -5.31
C GLY A 151 -9.95 -26.69 -6.20
N SER A 152 -9.47 -26.92 -7.41
CA SER A 152 -10.03 -27.90 -8.33
C SER A 152 -9.75 -29.28 -7.74
N GLU A 153 -10.58 -29.73 -6.82
CA GLU A 153 -10.66 -31.12 -6.42
C GLU A 153 -12.11 -31.59 -6.40
N SER A 154 -12.32 -32.69 -7.12
CA SER A 154 -13.48 -33.58 -7.08
C SER A 154 -14.80 -33.05 -7.67
N GLY A 155 -15.03 -33.41 -8.93
CA GLY A 155 -16.34 -33.30 -9.55
C GLY A 155 -17.40 -34.15 -8.84
N THR A 156 -18.61 -33.61 -8.73
CA THR A 156 -19.88 -34.32 -8.97
C THR A 156 -20.98 -33.28 -9.16
N ASN A 157 -21.94 -33.63 -10.02
CA ASN A 157 -22.98 -32.77 -10.57
C ASN A 157 -23.86 -32.07 -9.53
N ALA A 158 -24.10 -30.78 -9.74
CA ALA A 158 -25.32 -30.11 -9.30
C ALA A 158 -25.81 -29.20 -10.44
N ALA A 159 -26.37 -29.84 -11.47
CA ALA A 159 -27.31 -29.16 -12.32
C ALA A 159 -28.52 -28.76 -11.47
N GLN A 160 -29.08 -27.59 -11.79
CA GLN A 160 -30.48 -27.22 -11.56
C GLN A 160 -30.79 -26.44 -10.27
N ALA A 161 -30.51 -25.12 -10.31
CA ALA A 161 -31.44 -24.09 -9.86
C ALA A 161 -30.92 -22.69 -10.23
N ALA A 162 -31.30 -22.18 -11.42
CA ALA A 162 -31.60 -20.75 -11.65
C ALA A 162 -31.75 -20.50 -13.17
N SER A 163 -33.00 -20.39 -13.62
CA SER A 163 -33.33 -19.70 -14.87
C SER A 163 -34.39 -18.65 -14.57
N ALA A 164 -33.96 -17.40 -14.39
CA ALA A 164 -34.75 -16.21 -14.68
C ALA A 164 -33.85 -14.96 -14.65
N GLY A 165 -33.53 -14.43 -15.83
CA GLY A 165 -33.13 -13.02 -15.98
C GLY A 165 -31.64 -12.71 -16.10
N GLY A 166 -31.14 -12.69 -17.34
CA GLY A 166 -30.24 -11.63 -17.82
C GLY A 166 -28.75 -11.66 -17.44
N GLY A 167 -27.91 -12.00 -18.42
CA GLY A 167 -26.52 -11.50 -18.49
C GLY A 167 -25.50 -12.23 -17.62
N GLY A 168 -25.11 -13.44 -18.02
CA GLY A 168 -23.99 -14.19 -17.43
C GLY A 168 -22.61 -13.60 -17.79
N GLY A 169 -22.38 -12.34 -17.43
CA GLY A 169 -21.02 -11.83 -17.25
C GLY A 169 -20.57 -12.16 -15.83
N ALA A 170 -19.37 -12.71 -15.67
CA ALA A 170 -18.76 -12.78 -14.33
C ALA A 170 -18.79 -11.37 -13.74
N ALA A 171 -19.30 -11.21 -12.52
CA ALA A 171 -19.28 -9.92 -11.84
C ALA A 171 -17.83 -9.40 -11.82
N GLU A 172 -17.63 -8.13 -12.16
CA GLU A 172 -16.29 -7.54 -12.08
C GLU A 172 -15.75 -7.67 -10.65
N PRO A 173 -14.46 -7.98 -10.48
CA PRO A 173 -13.86 -8.10 -9.16
C PRO A 173 -13.97 -6.77 -8.40
N ALA A 174 -14.23 -6.87 -7.09
CA ALA A 174 -14.37 -5.70 -6.23
C ALA A 174 -13.05 -4.91 -6.16
N ARG A 175 -13.13 -3.58 -6.26
CA ARG A 175 -11.98 -2.67 -6.26
C ARG A 175 -12.07 -1.70 -5.11
N TYR A 176 -10.91 -1.37 -4.55
CA TYR A 176 -10.77 -0.49 -3.42
C TYR A 176 -9.64 0.50 -3.68
N VAL A 177 -9.80 1.73 -3.20
CA VAL A 177 -8.70 2.70 -3.13
C VAL A 177 -7.99 2.56 -1.79
N VAL A 178 -6.70 2.83 -1.79
CA VAL A 178 -5.86 2.95 -0.59
C VAL A 178 -5.27 4.36 -0.61
N ASP A 179 -5.88 5.26 0.16
CA ASP A 179 -5.66 6.69 0.05
C ASP A 179 -5.18 7.29 1.37
N SER A 180 -3.90 7.65 1.41
CA SER A 180 -3.27 8.27 2.59
C SER A 180 -3.40 9.79 2.62
N TRP A 181 -3.92 10.43 1.57
CA TRP A 181 -3.90 11.91 1.43
C TRP A 181 -4.73 12.63 2.49
N PHE A 182 -5.76 11.99 3.02
CA PHE A 182 -6.71 12.63 3.94
C PHE A 182 -6.17 12.86 5.36
N ARG A 183 -5.02 12.29 5.72
CA ARG A 183 -4.52 12.27 7.10
C ARG A 183 -3.05 12.62 7.15
N ASP A 184 -2.61 13.08 8.32
CA ASP A 184 -1.20 13.37 8.59
C ASP A 184 -0.29 12.16 8.34
N ASN A 185 0.98 12.43 8.03
CA ASN A 185 1.97 11.38 7.79
C ASN A 185 1.98 10.33 8.93
N GLY A 186 2.01 9.07 8.53
CA GLY A 186 2.07 7.94 9.45
C GLY A 186 0.73 7.46 10.00
N GLN A 187 -0.36 8.18 9.74
CA GLN A 187 -1.71 7.73 10.11
C GLN A 187 -2.19 6.60 9.18
N PRO A 188 -3.08 5.70 9.65
CA PRO A 188 -3.64 4.65 8.81
C PRO A 188 -4.34 5.23 7.57
N ALA A 189 -4.05 4.67 6.40
CA ALA A 189 -4.62 5.11 5.13
C ALA A 189 -6.12 4.78 5.03
N LEU A 190 -6.89 5.59 4.31
CA LEU A 190 -8.28 5.28 4.01
C LEU A 190 -8.35 4.13 3.01
N VAL A 191 -9.11 3.06 3.32
CA VAL A 191 -9.31 1.94 2.40
C VAL A 191 -10.80 1.73 2.15
N ILE A 192 -11.29 2.17 0.98
CA ILE A 192 -12.73 2.23 0.68
C ILE A 192 -13.05 1.72 -0.71
N ASP A 193 -14.31 1.33 -0.89
CA ASP A 193 -14.84 0.88 -2.19
C ASP A 193 -14.62 1.94 -3.29
N LEU A 194 -14.19 1.49 -4.46
CA LEU A 194 -13.85 2.36 -5.57
C LEU A 194 -15.04 3.24 -6.00
N GLN A 195 -16.25 2.69 -6.09
CA GLN A 195 -17.41 3.48 -6.51
C GLN A 195 -17.76 4.56 -5.49
N SER A 196 -17.65 4.23 -4.20
CA SER A 196 -17.85 5.22 -3.14
C SER A 196 -16.82 6.35 -3.17
N TRP A 197 -15.57 6.07 -3.52
CA TRP A 197 -14.54 7.09 -3.73
C TRP A 197 -14.79 7.90 -5.01
N LEU A 198 -15.17 7.26 -6.11
CA LEU A 198 -15.54 7.97 -7.35
C LEU A 198 -16.69 8.95 -7.11
N ASP A 199 -17.64 8.60 -6.24
CA ASP A 199 -18.78 9.43 -5.85
C ASP A 199 -18.46 10.53 -4.82
N GLY A 200 -17.26 10.57 -4.24
CA GLY A 200 -16.89 11.55 -3.21
C GLY A 200 -17.48 11.28 -1.84
N ARG A 201 -17.74 10.01 -1.51
CA ARG A 201 -18.30 9.62 -0.21
C ARG A 201 -17.22 9.29 0.83
N GLU A 202 -16.04 9.91 0.73
CA GLU A 202 -14.96 9.74 1.72
C GLU A 202 -15.33 10.32 3.09
N GLU A 203 -16.20 11.33 3.12
CA GLU A 203 -16.63 12.08 4.31
C GLU A 203 -17.41 11.25 5.34
N ASN A 204 -17.91 10.07 4.96
CA ASN A 204 -18.61 9.16 5.88
C ASN A 204 -17.66 8.29 6.72
N LEU A 205 -16.35 8.57 6.70
CA LEU A 205 -15.28 7.71 7.23
C LEU A 205 -14.33 8.40 8.22
N GLU A 206 -14.71 9.56 8.76
CA GLU A 206 -14.11 10.04 10.01
C GLU A 206 -14.66 9.19 11.20
N PRO A 207 -13.83 8.92 12.22
CA PRO A 207 -14.07 7.86 13.22
C PRO A 207 -15.36 8.02 14.06
#